data_AF-A0A371B596-F1
#
_entry.id   AF-A0A371B596-F1
#
_cell.length_a   1.000
_cell.length_b   1.000
_cell.length_c   1.000
_cell.angle_alpha   90.00
_cell.angle_beta   90.00
_cell.angle_gamma   90.00
#
_symmetry.space_group_name_H-M   'P 1'
#
loop_
_entity.id
_entity.type
_entity.pdbx_description
1 polymer ?
#
loop_
_entity_poly.entity_id
_entity_poly.type
_entity_poly.pdbx_seq_one_letter_code
_entity_poly.pdbx_strand_id
1 'polypeptide(L)'
;MRPYFILPMAFLLPGCVASVVGEVVTAPIKVVSKTADVMTTSQSEADEKRGRELRKQEERLGKLARKRDKAREDCADGDREACIHYEALEAEIAAEKDRID
;
A
#
# COMPACT_ATOMS: atom_id res chain seq x y z
N MET A 1 12.69 75.45 -41.11
CA MET A 1 13.51 74.33 -41.58
C MET A 1 12.96 73.04 -41.02
N ARG A 2 12.71 72.08 -41.92
CA ARG A 2 12.38 70.65 -41.77
C ARG A 2 11.01 70.26 -41.16
N PRO A 3 10.29 69.33 -41.84
CA PRO A 3 8.87 69.01 -41.65
C PRO A 3 8.73 67.70 -40.85
N TYR A 4 7.50 67.18 -40.69
CA TYR A 4 7.11 65.76 -40.55
C TYR A 4 5.72 65.78 -39.89
N PHE A 5 4.65 66.13 -40.62
CA PHE A 5 3.80 65.17 -41.35
C PHE A 5 4.18 63.69 -41.13
N ILE A 6 3.26 62.97 -40.48
CA ILE A 6 2.74 61.63 -40.81
C ILE A 6 2.48 60.87 -39.50
N LEU A 7 1.24 61.02 -39.02
CA LEU A 7 0.52 59.90 -38.41
C LEU A 7 0.06 59.00 -39.57
N PRO A 8 0.23 57.68 -39.45
CA PRO A 8 -0.82 56.80 -39.92
C PRO A 8 -1.14 55.78 -38.83
N MET A 9 -2.37 55.91 -38.37
CA MET A 9 -3.21 54.82 -37.89
C MET A 9 -3.02 53.58 -38.77
N ALA A 10 -2.41 52.51 -38.27
CA ALA A 10 -2.59 51.16 -38.81
C ALA A 10 -2.10 50.09 -37.82
N PHE A 11 -2.98 49.11 -37.58
CA PHE A 11 -2.76 47.81 -36.93
C PHE A 11 -2.70 47.82 -35.39
N LEU A 12 -3.84 47.66 -34.69
CA LEU A 12 -4.49 46.34 -34.45
C LEU A 12 -3.46 45.25 -34.18
N LEU A 13 -3.28 44.86 -32.91
CA LEU A 13 -3.07 43.47 -32.45
C LEU A 13 -2.84 43.44 -30.92
N PRO A 14 -3.89 43.44 -30.07
CA PRO A 14 -3.81 42.87 -28.72
C PRO A 14 -3.68 41.33 -28.78
N GLY A 15 -2.86 40.80 -29.70
CA GLY A 15 -2.88 39.41 -30.15
C GLY A 15 -1.59 38.63 -29.92
N CYS A 16 -0.63 39.17 -29.17
CA CYS A 16 0.65 38.50 -28.92
C CYS A 16 0.84 38.02 -27.46
N VAL A 17 -0.23 37.91 -26.68
CA VAL A 17 -0.14 37.37 -25.30
C VAL A 17 -1.02 36.12 -25.10
N ALA A 18 -1.89 35.79 -26.05
CA ALA A 18 -2.81 34.66 -25.90
C ALA A 18 -2.14 33.28 -26.10
N SER A 19 -1.02 33.19 -26.82
CA SER A 19 -0.47 31.90 -27.26
C SER A 19 0.56 31.27 -26.32
N VAL A 20 0.94 31.93 -25.22
CA VAL A 20 1.96 31.41 -24.28
C VAL A 20 1.36 30.95 -22.94
N VAL A 21 0.06 31.13 -22.72
CA VAL A 21 -0.59 30.80 -21.43
C VAL A 21 -1.20 29.38 -21.43
N GLY A 22 -1.33 28.72 -22.60
CA GLY A 22 -1.97 27.41 -22.69
C GLY A 22 -1.06 26.21 -22.34
N GLU A 23 0.21 26.25 -22.74
CA GLU A 23 1.09 25.07 -22.66
C GLU A 23 1.92 25.00 -21.37
N VAL A 24 2.12 26.12 -20.67
CA VAL A 24 2.87 26.16 -19.40
C VAL A 24 2.07 25.58 -18.23
N VAL A 25 0.73 25.54 -18.33
CA VAL A 25 -0.14 25.12 -17.21
C VAL A 25 -0.40 23.61 -17.22
N THR A 26 -0.16 22.92 -18.34
CA THR A 26 -0.39 21.48 -18.49
C THR A 26 0.85 20.60 -18.32
N ALA A 27 2.04 21.20 -18.23
CA ALA A 27 3.29 20.47 -18.04
C ALA A 27 3.69 20.14 -16.58
N PRO A 28 3.36 20.91 -15.51
CA PRO A 28 3.90 20.62 -14.18
C PRO A 28 3.18 19.46 -13.47
N ILE A 29 1.94 19.15 -13.85
CA ILE A 29 1.15 18.10 -13.20
C ILE A 29 1.68 16.70 -13.57
N LYS A 30 2.16 16.51 -14.81
CA LYS A 30 2.61 15.20 -15.31
C LYS A 30 4.00 14.77 -14.82
N VAL A 31 4.83 15.73 -14.38
CA VAL A 31 6.17 15.42 -13.86
C VAL A 31 6.11 15.09 -12.37
N VAL A 32 5.24 15.78 -11.62
CA VAL A 32 4.98 15.48 -10.20
C VAL A 32 4.27 14.13 -10.02
N SER A 33 3.40 13.73 -10.95
CA SER A 33 2.71 12.44 -10.85
C SER A 33 3.65 11.23 -10.96
N LYS A 34 4.74 11.32 -11.72
CA LYS A 34 5.70 10.22 -11.86
C LYS A 34 6.58 10.01 -10.63
N THR A 35 6.87 11.06 -9.85
CA THR A 35 7.64 10.92 -8.60
C THR A 35 6.76 10.49 -7.43
N ALA A 36 5.49 10.91 -7.42
CA ALA A 36 4.49 10.43 -6.45
C ALA A 36 4.19 8.93 -6.62
N ASP A 37 4.16 8.43 -7.87
CA ASP A 37 3.93 7.01 -8.15
C ASP A 37 5.01 6.11 -7.54
N VAL A 38 6.29 6.46 -7.68
CA VAL A 38 7.41 5.63 -7.20
C VAL A 38 7.46 5.53 -5.66
N MET A 39 6.98 6.54 -4.94
CA MET A 39 6.85 6.46 -3.48
C MET A 39 5.59 5.71 -3.02
N THR A 40 4.59 5.57 -3.89
CA THR A 40 3.35 4.86 -3.59
C THR A 40 3.41 3.38 -4.00
N THR A 41 4.19 3.02 -5.02
CA THR A 41 4.39 1.61 -5.41
C THR A 41 5.20 0.85 -4.36
N SER A 42 6.23 1.47 -3.79
CA SER A 42 7.08 0.84 -2.77
C SER A 42 6.32 0.53 -1.48
N GLN A 43 5.26 1.27 -1.15
CA GLN A 43 4.41 0.96 0.01
C GLN A 43 3.37 -0.11 -0.35
N SER A 44 2.78 -0.05 -1.54
CA SER A 44 1.77 -1.02 -2.01
C SER A 44 2.33 -2.45 -2.08
N GLU A 45 3.58 -2.64 -2.52
CA GLU A 45 4.22 -3.96 -2.54
C GLU A 45 4.64 -4.45 -1.14
N ALA A 46 5.05 -3.54 -0.26
CA ALA A 46 5.38 -3.87 1.13
C ALA A 46 4.13 -4.32 1.92
N ASP A 47 3.01 -3.64 1.72
CA ASP A 47 1.74 -3.96 2.37
C ASP A 47 1.16 -5.29 1.86
N GLU A 48 1.28 -5.57 0.56
CA GLU A 48 0.84 -6.84 0.01
C GLU A 48 1.67 -8.03 0.54
N LYS A 49 2.99 -7.85 0.68
CA LYS A 49 3.87 -8.87 1.25
C LYS A 49 3.57 -9.11 2.73
N ARG A 50 3.40 -8.04 3.52
CA ARG A 50 3.00 -8.12 4.93
C ARG A 50 1.65 -8.83 5.08
N GLY A 51 0.67 -8.52 4.24
CA GLY A 51 -0.64 -9.18 4.26
C GLY A 51 -0.59 -10.68 3.93
N ARG A 52 0.35 -11.12 3.07
CA ARG A 52 0.58 -12.56 2.81
C ARG A 52 1.25 -13.26 3.99
N GLU A 53 2.18 -12.61 4.66
CA GLU A 53 2.87 -13.16 5.83
C GLU A 53 1.92 -13.30 7.03
N LEU A 54 1.05 -12.32 7.27
CA LEU A 54 0.01 -12.41 8.31
C LEU A 54 -0.96 -13.56 8.07
N ARG A 55 -1.49 -13.71 6.84
CA ARG A 55 -2.39 -14.83 6.50
C ARG A 55 -1.76 -16.20 6.75
N LYS A 56 -0.48 -16.38 6.43
CA LYS A 56 0.25 -17.63 6.70
C LYS A 56 0.38 -17.92 8.20
N GLN A 57 0.62 -16.89 9.00
CA GLN A 57 0.72 -17.01 10.45
C GLN A 57 -0.62 -17.36 11.07
N GLU A 58 -1.69 -16.67 10.68
CA GLU A 58 -3.06 -16.98 11.10
C GLU A 58 -3.48 -18.41 10.72
N GLU A 59 -3.16 -18.86 9.50
CA GLU A 59 -3.42 -20.24 9.08
C GLU A 59 -2.67 -21.27 9.94
N ARG A 60 -1.41 -20.99 10.30
CA ARG A 60 -0.61 -21.89 11.13
C ARG A 60 -1.18 -21.97 12.55
N LEU A 61 -1.48 -20.84 13.18
CA LEU A 61 -2.14 -20.79 14.48
C LEU A 61 -3.51 -21.47 14.45
N GLY A 62 -4.31 -21.24 13.40
CA GLY A 62 -5.61 -21.87 13.22
C GLY A 62 -5.51 -23.40 13.10
N LYS A 63 -4.50 -23.91 12.39
CA LYS A 63 -4.24 -25.37 12.32
C LYS A 63 -3.85 -25.95 13.68
N LEU A 64 -2.97 -25.29 14.41
CA LEU A 64 -2.56 -25.72 15.76
C LEU A 64 -3.76 -25.69 16.72
N ALA A 65 -4.57 -24.64 16.70
CA ALA A 65 -5.77 -24.53 17.52
C ALA A 65 -6.75 -25.68 17.27
N ARG A 66 -7.03 -26.02 16.01
CA ARG A 66 -7.89 -27.17 15.67
C ARG A 66 -7.35 -28.50 16.16
N LYS A 67 -6.03 -28.72 16.05
CA LYS A 67 -5.38 -29.93 16.58
C LYS A 67 -5.51 -30.00 18.10
N ARG A 68 -5.31 -28.86 18.78
CA ARG A 68 -5.42 -28.72 20.23
C ARG A 68 -6.85 -29.00 20.70
N ASP A 69 -7.86 -28.47 20.00
CA ASP A 69 -9.27 -28.76 20.30
C ASP A 69 -9.59 -30.25 20.15
N LYS A 70 -9.13 -30.88 19.07
CA LYS A 70 -9.30 -32.32 18.89
C LYS A 70 -8.60 -33.14 19.99
N ALA A 71 -7.33 -32.84 20.28
CA ALA A 71 -6.58 -33.53 21.33
C ALA A 71 -7.23 -33.34 22.71
N ARG A 72 -7.87 -32.20 22.96
CA ARG A 72 -8.65 -31.94 24.17
C ARG A 72 -9.88 -32.84 24.27
N GLU A 73 -10.62 -33.02 23.16
CA GLU A 73 -11.76 -33.95 23.11
C GLU A 73 -11.31 -35.38 23.35
N ASP A 74 -10.29 -35.84 22.61
CA ASP A 74 -9.73 -37.19 22.75
C ASP A 74 -9.19 -37.45 24.18
N CYS A 75 -8.56 -36.45 24.79
CA CYS A 75 -8.12 -36.50 26.19
C CYS A 75 -9.31 -36.62 27.17
N ALA A 76 -10.38 -35.86 26.93
CA ALA A 76 -11.59 -35.92 27.75
C ALA A 76 -12.29 -37.28 27.66
N ASP A 77 -12.17 -37.96 26.51
CA ASP A 77 -12.66 -39.32 26.29
C ASP A 77 -11.78 -40.41 26.96
N GLY A 78 -10.67 -40.02 27.58
CA GLY A 78 -9.81 -40.88 28.40
C GLY A 78 -8.51 -41.34 27.71
N ASP A 79 -8.18 -40.81 26.53
CA ASP A 79 -6.90 -41.08 25.89
C ASP A 79 -5.76 -40.30 26.58
N ARG A 80 -4.93 -41.04 27.32
CA ARG A 80 -3.78 -40.47 28.04
C ARG A 80 -2.72 -39.89 27.12
N GLU A 81 -2.52 -40.46 25.93
CA GLU A 81 -1.55 -39.94 24.96
C GLU A 81 -2.06 -38.63 24.35
N ALA A 82 -3.37 -38.55 24.06
CA ALA A 82 -4.00 -37.33 23.61
C ALA A 82 -3.89 -36.19 24.64
N CYS A 83 -3.95 -36.49 25.94
CA CYS A 83 -3.73 -35.49 26.99
C CYS A 83 -2.31 -34.89 26.96
N ILE A 84 -1.28 -35.73 26.78
CA ILE A 84 0.11 -35.27 26.63
C ILE A 84 0.25 -34.44 25.36
N HIS A 85 -0.39 -34.89 24.27
CA HIS A 85 -0.37 -34.18 23.00
C HIS A 85 -1.08 -32.82 23.08
N TYR A 86 -2.19 -32.73 23.81
CA TYR A 86 -2.90 -31.49 24.10
C TYR A 86 -1.99 -30.47 24.81
N GLU A 87 -1.28 -30.88 25.86
CA GLU A 87 -0.35 -30.01 26.59
C GLU A 87 0.80 -29.53 25.70
N ALA A 88 1.35 -30.43 24.86
CA ALA A 88 2.40 -30.06 23.91
C ALA A 88 1.90 -29.04 22.87
N LEU A 89 0.67 -29.18 22.38
CA LEU A 89 0.07 -28.26 21.42
C LEU A 89 -0.26 -26.90 22.06
N GLU A 90 -0.73 -26.87 23.31
CA GLU A 90 -0.91 -25.63 24.08
C GLU A 90 0.42 -24.87 24.21
N ALA A 91 1.51 -25.56 24.55
CA ALA A 91 2.84 -24.96 24.65
C ALA A 91 3.34 -24.43 23.30
N GLU A 92 3.12 -25.16 22.20
CA GLU A 92 3.49 -24.71 20.85
C GLU A 92 2.68 -23.47 20.43
N ILE A 93 1.38 -23.44 20.71
CA ILE A 93 0.53 -22.28 20.42
C ILE A 93 0.96 -21.06 21.20
N ALA A 94 1.27 -21.21 22.50
CA ALA A 94 1.76 -20.12 23.33
C ALA A 94 3.08 -19.56 22.79
N ALA A 95 4.05 -20.42 22.48
CA ALA A 95 5.34 -20.01 21.91
C ALA A 95 5.20 -19.33 20.54
N GLU A 96 4.22 -19.73 19.72
CA GLU A 96 3.96 -19.09 18.44
C GLU A 96 3.26 -17.73 18.60
N LYS A 97 2.35 -17.59 19.57
CA LYS A 97 1.72 -16.29 19.89
C LYS A 97 2.73 -15.28 20.42
N ASP A 98 3.62 -15.69 21.31
CA ASP A 98 4.70 -14.85 21.84
C ASP A 98 5.68 -14.37 20.77
N ARG A 99 5.74 -15.04 19.61
CA ARG A 99 6.57 -14.60 18.47
C ARG A 99 5.89 -13.51 17.64
N ILE A 100 4.56 -13.43 17.71
CA ILE A 100 3.72 -12.52 16.91
C ILE A 100 3.46 -11.21 17.66
N ASP A 101 3.35 -11.27 18.99
CA ASP A 101 3.24 -10.10 19.90
C ASP A 101 4.57 -9.32 20.01
#